data_AF-A0A378N9I7-F1
#
_entry.id   AF-A0A378N9I7-F1
#
_cell.length_a   1.000
_cell.length_b   1.000
_cell.length_c   1.000
_cell.angle_alpha   90.00
_cell.angle_beta   90.00
_cell.angle_gamma   90.00
#
_symmetry.space_group_name_H-M   'P 1'
#
loop_
_entity.id
_entity.type
_entity.pdbx_description
1 polymer ?
#
loop_
_entity_poly.entity_id
_entity_poly.type
_entity_poly.pdbx_seq_one_letter_code
_entity_poly.pdbx_strand_id
1 'polypeptide(L)' 'MNIFLELCREKGIEPFKQYSGKFNVRLSPELHKAAVIAATAENLSLNEWINQTLEKSV' A
#
# COMPACT_ATOMS: atom_id res chain seq x y z
N MET A 1 -15.71 23.06 -9.61
CA MET A 1 -14.84 22.18 -8.80
C MET A 1 -14.82 22.58 -7.32
N ASN A 2 -14.91 23.87 -6.97
CA ASN A 2 -14.81 24.33 -5.57
C ASN A 2 -16.05 24.05 -4.71
N ILE A 3 -17.26 24.08 -5.30
CA ILE A 3 -18.53 23.87 -4.57
C ILE A 3 -18.56 22.52 -3.85
N PHE A 4 -18.04 21.46 -4.47
CA PHE A 4 -17.97 20.12 -3.90
C PHE A 4 -17.07 20.07 -2.65
N LEU A 5 -15.88 20.66 -2.73
CA LEU A 5 -14.93 20.70 -1.62
C LEU A 5 -15.45 21.57 -0.46
N GLU A 6 -16.16 22.64 -0.77
CA GLU A 6 -16.77 23.54 0.21
C GLU A 6 -17.88 22.84 1.00
N LEU A 7 -18.73 22.07 0.31
CA LEU A 7 -19.76 21.22 0.91
C LEU A 7 -19.18 20.08 1.76
N CYS A 8 -18.08 19.48 1.31
CA CYS A 8 -17.33 18.48 2.07
C CYS A 8 -16.78 19.08 3.37
N ARG A 9 -16.18 20.27 3.30
CA ARG A 9 -15.65 21.00 4.47
C ARG A 9 -16.75 21.39 5.45
N GLU A 10 -17.87 21.95 4.99
CA GLU A 10 -19.02 22.31 5.84
C GLU A 10 -19.61 21.10 6.58
N LYS A 11 -19.57 19.92 5.95
CA LYS A 11 -20.08 18.67 6.53
C LYS A 11 -19.03 17.87 7.31
N GLY A 12 -17.78 18.34 7.35
CA GLY A 12 -16.66 17.60 7.97
C GLY A 12 -16.36 16.26 7.28
N ILE A 13 -16.65 16.15 5.97
CA ILE A 13 -16.46 14.94 5.17
C ILE A 13 -15.16 15.08 4.38
N GLU A 14 -14.30 14.06 4.46
CA GLU A 14 -13.13 13.97 3.59
C GLU A 14 -13.58 13.75 2.12
N PRO A 15 -13.23 14.65 1.19
CA PRO A 15 -13.77 14.66 -0.17
C PRO A 15 -13.27 13.49 -1.04
N PHE A 16 -12.16 12.87 -0.63
CA PHE A 16 -11.55 11.76 -1.36
C PHE A 16 -11.26 10.59 -0.42
N LYS A 17 -11.25 9.39 -1.02
CA LYS A 17 -10.88 8.19 -0.30
C LYS A 17 -9.40 8.29 0.10
N GLN A 18 -9.16 8.29 1.40
CA GLN A 18 -7.81 8.21 1.91
C GLN A 18 -7.33 6.75 1.90
N TYR A 19 -6.11 6.52 1.39
CA TYR A 19 -5.49 5.21 1.37
C TYR A 19 -4.50 5.13 2.53
N SER A 20 -4.74 4.22 3.47
CA SER A 20 -3.95 4.13 4.70
C SER A 20 -2.49 3.68 4.53
N GLY A 21 -2.08 3.28 3.32
CA GLY A 21 -0.79 2.64 3.05
C GLY A 21 -0.69 1.19 3.56
N LYS A 22 -1.65 0.71 4.36
CA LYS A 22 -1.67 -0.68 4.83
C LYS A 22 -2.17 -1.61 3.73
N PHE A 23 -1.37 -2.61 3.38
CA PHE A 23 -1.68 -3.57 2.34
C PHE A 23 -1.69 -4.99 2.89
N ASN A 24 -2.87 -5.43 3.34
CA ASN A 24 -3.04 -6.77 3.89
C ASN A 24 -3.42 -7.75 2.78
N VAL A 25 -2.52 -8.68 2.45
CA VAL A 25 -2.75 -9.73 1.45
C VAL A 25 -2.56 -11.11 2.04
N ARG A 26 -3.33 -12.09 1.53
CA ARG A 26 -3.14 -13.50 1.86
C ARG A 26 -2.21 -14.12 0.83
N LEU A 27 -1.08 -14.66 1.30
CA LEU A 27 -0.13 -15.40 0.50
C LEU A 27 -0.18 -16.88 0.90
N SER A 28 0.14 -17.78 -0.04
CA SER A 28 0.43 -19.17 0.35
C SER A 28 1.71 -19.21 1.19
N PRO A 29 1.88 -20.21 2.08
CA PRO A 29 3.10 -20.37 2.86
C PRO A 29 4.36 -20.44 1.99
N GLU A 30 4.27 -21.07 0.82
CA GLU A 30 5.37 -21.24 -0.13
C GLU A 30 5.78 -19.90 -0.74
N LEU A 31 4.81 -19.09 -1.16
CA LEU A 31 5.06 -17.77 -1.73
C LEU A 31 5.61 -16.81 -0.67
N HIS A 32 5.06 -16.84 0.54
CA HIS A 32 5.57 -16.05 1.66
C HIS A 32 7.04 -16.41 1.97
N LYS A 33 7.37 -17.70 2.01
CA LYS A 33 8.76 -18.15 2.20
C LYS A 33 9.68 -17.65 1.09
N ALA A 34 9.27 -17.78 -0.16
CA ALA A 34 10.08 -17.31 -1.30
C ALA A 34 10.31 -15.79 -1.23
N ALA A 35 9.28 -15.01 -0.89
CA ALA A 35 9.39 -13.56 -0.76
C ALA A 35 10.34 -13.14 0.38
N VAL A 36 10.28 -13.82 1.54
CA VAL A 36 11.20 -13.56 2.65
C VAL A 36 12.65 -13.86 2.27
N ILE A 37 12.90 -14.95 1.55
CA ILE A 37 14.25 -15.30 1.07
C ILE A 37 14.76 -14.23 0.10
N ALA A 38 13.94 -13.78 -0.85
CA ALA A 38 14.30 -12.74 -1.80
C ALA A 38 14.63 -11.41 -1.10
N ALA A 39 13.77 -10.96 -0.18
CA ALA A 39 14.00 -9.76 0.61
C ALA A 39 15.31 -9.84 1.41
N THR A 40 15.57 -10.98 2.05
CA THR A 40 16.79 -11.19 2.86
C THR A 40 18.05 -11.16 1.99
N ALA A 41 18.01 -11.74 0.78
CA ALA A 41 19.13 -11.71 -0.16
C ALA A 41 19.53 -10.28 -0.58
N GLU A 42 18.58 -9.35 -0.53
CA GLU A 42 18.77 -7.93 -0.83
C GLU A 42 19.02 -7.07 0.42
N ASN A 43 19.13 -7.67 1.62
CA ASN A 43 19.19 -6.98 2.92
C ASN A 43 18.01 -6.04 3.17
N LEU A 44 16.81 -6.39 2.69
CA LEU A 44 15.58 -5.63 2.86
C LEU A 44 14.62 -6.37 3.81
N SER A 45 13.77 -5.62 4.51
CA SER A 45 12.58 -6.22 5.10
C SER A 45 11.59 -6.67 4.02
N LEU A 46 10.70 -7.61 4.36
CA LEU A 46 9.67 -8.08 3.44
C LEU A 46 8.79 -6.93 2.90
N ASN A 47 8.44 -5.96 3.75
CA ASN A 47 7.61 -4.83 3.33
C ASN A 47 8.36 -3.88 2.37
N GLU A 48 9.64 -3.62 2.61
CA GLU A 48 10.47 -2.81 1.70
C GLU A 48 10.61 -3.49 0.34
N TRP A 49 10.90 -4.80 0.35
CA TRP A 49 11.02 -5.59 -0.86
C TRP A 49 9.71 -5.64 -1.67
N ILE A 50 8.56 -5.83 -0.99
CA ILE A 50 7.24 -5.78 -1.64
C ILE A 50 6.97 -4.40 -2.22
N ASN A 51 7.25 -3.31 -1.48
CA ASN A 51 7.04 -1.95 -1.98
C ASN A 51 7.87 -1.69 -3.24
N GLN A 52 9.16 -2.03 -3.25
CA GLN A 52 10.01 -1.88 -4.44
C GLN A 52 9.52 -2.73 -5.62
N THR A 53 9.04 -3.93 -5.35
CA THR A 53 8.50 -4.83 -6.39
C THR A 53 7.21 -4.26 -6.99
N LEU A 54 6.33 -3.70 -6.16
CA LEU A 54 5.10 -3.05 -6.60
C LEU A 54 5.40 -1.78 -7.39
N GLU A 55 6.32 -0.93 -6.95
CA GLU A 55 6.74 0.29 -7.68
C GLU A 55 7.24 0.00 -9.10
N LYS A 56 7.87 -1.15 -9.34
CA LYS A 56 8.31 -1.57 -10.69
C LYS A 56 7.16 -2.08 -11.57
N SER A 57 6.02 -2.43 -10.98
CA SER A 57 4.94 -3.17 -11.64
C SER A 57 3.68 -2.34 -11.88
N VAL A 58 3.58 -1.15 -11.30
CA VAL A 58 2.42 -0.24 -11.39
C VAL A 58 2.68 0.99 -12.25
#